data_AF-A0A932TZE7-F1
#
_entry.id   AF-A0A932TZE7-F1
#
_cell.length_a   1.000
_cell.length_b   1.000
_cell.length_c   1.000
_cell.angle_alpha   90.00
_cell.angle_beta   90.00
_cell.angle_gamma   90.00
#
_symmetry.space_group_name_H-M   'P 1'
#
loop_
_entity.id
_entity.type
_entity.pdbx_description
1 polymer ?
#
loop_
_entity_poly.entity_id
_entity_poly.type
_entity_poly.pdbx_seq_one_letter_code
_entity_poly.pdbx_strand_id
1 'polypeptide(L)'
;MENDKAAVDPLPETFDSFEKMADFWDTHDVTDYAEYLTPVEMTIAEHPRAEYVITLSDTEDDLLQRATEREGVPLTALINAWVQEKLQEYAAS
;
A
#
# COMPACT_ATOMS: atom_id res chain seq x y z
N MET A 1 -8.96 -25.03 17.82
CA MET A 1 -8.99 -24.49 19.20
C MET A 1 -10.27 -23.69 19.29
N GLU A 2 -11.29 -24.29 19.89
CA GLU A 2 -12.58 -23.66 20.17
C GLU A 2 -12.31 -22.66 21.29
N ASN A 3 -12.30 -21.37 20.96
CA ASN A 3 -11.99 -20.33 21.93
C ASN A 3 -13.28 -20.04 22.69
N ASP A 4 -13.24 -20.26 24.00
CA ASP A 4 -14.25 -19.86 24.99
C ASP A 4 -14.39 -18.32 24.93
N LYS A 5 -15.09 -17.80 23.91
CA LYS A 5 -15.36 -16.37 23.81
C LYS A 5 -16.41 -16.06 24.88
N ALA A 6 -16.02 -15.26 25.87
CA ALA A 6 -16.96 -14.55 26.73
C ALA A 6 -18.04 -13.92 25.85
N ALA A 7 -19.29 -13.92 26.33
CA ALA A 7 -20.43 -13.39 25.58
C ALA A 7 -20.08 -12.00 25.00
N VAL A 8 -20.01 -11.93 23.67
CA VAL A 8 -19.77 -10.67 22.95
C VAL A 8 -20.94 -9.75 23.24
N ASP A 9 -20.68 -8.54 23.71
CA ASP A 9 -21.75 -7.58 23.99
C ASP A 9 -22.49 -7.25 22.68
N PRO A 10 -23.83 -7.17 22.68
CA PRO A 10 -24.60 -6.94 21.47
C PRO A 10 -24.29 -5.56 20.90
N LEU A 11 -24.19 -5.48 19.56
CA LEU A 11 -23.98 -4.22 18.86
C LEU A 11 -25.22 -3.31 19.05
N PRO A 12 -25.06 -2.07 19.56
CA PRO A 12 -26.19 -1.15 19.68
C PRO A 12 -26.77 -0.77 18.31
N GLU A 13 -28.10 -0.67 18.20
CA GLU A 13 -28.75 -0.19 16.96
C GLU A 13 -28.37 1.26 16.61
N THR A 14 -28.11 2.07 17.64
CA THR A 14 -27.66 3.47 17.50
C THR A 14 -26.71 3.83 18.63
N PHE A 15 -25.83 4.80 18.38
CA PHE A 15 -24.99 5.43 19.39
C PHE A 15 -25.51 6.84 19.67
N ASP A 16 -25.60 7.22 20.95
CA ASP A 16 -26.08 8.56 21.34
C ASP A 16 -25.10 9.67 20.95
N SER A 17 -23.82 9.35 20.74
CA SER A 17 -22.77 10.28 20.32
C SER A 17 -21.58 9.54 19.68
N PHE A 18 -20.75 10.28 18.96
CA PHE A 18 -19.48 9.76 18.43
C PHE A 18 -18.51 9.29 19.53
N GLU A 19 -18.48 9.99 20.67
CA GLU A 19 -17.65 9.61 21.82
C GLU A 19 -18.05 8.23 22.35
N LYS A 20 -19.36 7.97 22.52
CA LYS A 20 -19.83 6.65 22.96
C LYS A 20 -19.54 5.53 21.95
N MET A 21 -19.55 5.87 20.66
CA MET A 21 -19.18 4.91 19.60
C MET A 21 -17.68 4.57 19.70
N ALA A 22 -16.82 5.56 19.93
CA ALA A 22 -15.39 5.35 20.13
C ALA A 22 -15.12 4.52 21.40
N ASP A 23 -15.72 4.88 22.54
CA ASP A 23 -15.57 4.17 23.81
C ASP A 23 -15.97 2.68 23.68
N PHE A 24 -16.99 2.38 22.88
CA PHE A 24 -17.40 1.01 22.60
C PHE A 24 -16.31 0.27 21.80
N TRP A 25 -15.83 0.83 20.69
CA TRP A 25 -14.82 0.18 19.84
C TRP A 25 -13.42 0.13 20.46
N ASP A 26 -13.12 0.93 21.48
CA ASP A 26 -11.87 0.82 22.24
C ASP A 26 -11.73 -0.53 22.96
N THR A 27 -12.83 -1.20 23.28
CA THR A 27 -12.84 -2.50 23.97
C THR A 27 -13.38 -3.67 23.14
N HIS A 28 -13.91 -3.41 21.93
CA HIS A 28 -14.57 -4.40 21.08
C HIS A 28 -13.82 -4.59 19.76
N ASP A 29 -13.68 -5.83 19.32
CA ASP A 29 -13.08 -6.14 18.02
C ASP A 29 -14.16 -6.22 16.94
N VAL A 30 -13.96 -5.51 15.82
CA VAL A 30 -14.90 -5.52 14.69
C VAL A 30 -15.13 -6.93 14.12
N THR A 31 -14.15 -7.83 14.26
CA THR A 31 -14.23 -9.22 13.79
C THR A 31 -15.21 -10.07 14.60
N ASP A 32 -15.57 -9.64 15.81
CA ASP A 32 -16.61 -10.29 16.61
C ASP A 32 -18.03 -10.02 16.08
N TYR A 33 -18.18 -9.03 15.19
CA TYR A 33 -19.46 -8.59 14.60
C TYR A 33 -19.53 -8.90 13.10
N ALA A 34 -18.87 -9.97 12.64
CA ALA A 34 -18.73 -10.30 11.22
C ALA A 34 -20.06 -10.49 10.47
N GLU A 35 -21.14 -10.84 11.16
CA GLU A 35 -22.49 -10.96 10.60
C GLU A 35 -23.06 -9.63 10.08
N TYR A 36 -22.54 -8.50 10.58
CA TYR A 36 -22.88 -7.15 10.13
C TYR A 36 -21.95 -6.63 9.03
N LEU A 37 -20.91 -7.39 8.65
CA LEU A 37 -19.94 -7.01 7.64
C LEU A 37 -20.21 -7.70 6.30
N THR A 38 -19.91 -7.01 5.21
CA THR A 38 -19.93 -7.60 3.87
C THR A 38 -18.55 -8.14 3.52
N PRO A 39 -18.40 -9.41 3.13
CA PRO A 39 -17.11 -9.94 2.71
C PRO A 39 -16.64 -9.24 1.43
N VAL A 40 -15.35 -8.90 1.37
CA VAL A 40 -14.71 -8.28 0.21
C VAL A 40 -13.48 -9.09 -0.17
N GLU A 41 -13.42 -9.51 -1.43
CA GLU A 41 -12.23 -10.12 -2.03
C GLU A 41 -11.16 -9.05 -2.25
N MET A 42 -9.98 -9.23 -1.68
CA MET A 42 -8.84 -8.33 -1.86
C MET A 42 -7.59 -9.12 -2.23
N THR A 43 -6.88 -8.68 -3.26
CA THR A 43 -5.58 -9.23 -3.62
C THR A 43 -4.48 -8.48 -2.88
N ILE A 44 -3.80 -9.16 -1.97
CA ILE A 44 -2.59 -8.64 -1.33
C ILE A 44 -1.40 -9.04 -2.20
N ALA A 45 -0.62 -8.06 -2.68
CA ALA A 45 0.60 -8.36 -3.40
C ALA A 45 1.65 -8.89 -2.40
N GLU A 46 2.01 -10.18 -2.51
CA GLU A 46 3.03 -10.82 -1.66
C GLU A 46 4.41 -10.18 -1.79
N HIS A 47 4.66 -9.55 -2.94
CA HIS A 47 5.88 -8.81 -3.25
C HIS A 47 5.49 -7.40 -3.72
N PRO A 48 5.31 -6.44 -2.81
CA PRO A 48 5.11 -5.05 -3.22
C PRO A 48 6.30 -4.62 -4.08
N ARG A 49 6.03 -3.86 -5.14
CA ARG A 49 7.11 -3.28 -5.95
C ARG A 49 7.99 -2.44 -5.03
N ALA A 50 9.29 -2.69 -5.04
CA ALA A 50 10.22 -1.85 -4.32
C ALA A 50 10.28 -0.49 -5.01
N GLU A 51 9.96 0.56 -4.27
CA GLU A 51 10.11 1.94 -4.70
C GLU A 51 11.36 2.53 -4.06
N TYR A 52 12.22 3.12 -4.87
CA TYR A 52 13.43 3.80 -4.43
C TYR A 52 13.31 5.29 -4.75
N VAL A 53 13.50 6.12 -3.74
CA VAL A 53 13.62 7.56 -3.90
C VAL A 53 15.10 7.91 -3.97
N ILE A 54 15.52 8.53 -5.07
CA ILE A 54 16.88 8.98 -5.30
C ILE A 54 16.89 10.50 -5.46
N THR A 55 17.89 11.15 -4.86
CA THR A 55 18.12 12.58 -5.07
C THR A 55 19.02 12.76 -6.29
N LEU A 56 18.61 13.64 -7.19
CA LEU A 56 19.35 14.03 -8.37
C LEU A 56 19.85 15.47 -8.20
N SER A 57 20.98 15.77 -8.81
CA SER A 57 21.41 17.15 -9.00
C SER A 57 20.59 17.84 -10.10
N ASP A 58 20.53 19.16 -10.06
CA ASP A 58 19.83 19.96 -11.08
C ASP A 58 20.29 19.63 -12.51
N THR A 59 21.59 19.34 -12.68
CA THR A 59 22.16 18.97 -13.98
C THR A 59 21.69 17.59 -14.45
N GLU A 60 21.55 16.63 -13.55
CA GLU A 60 21.05 15.29 -13.89
C GLU A 60 19.57 15.33 -14.26
N ASP A 61 18.77 16.12 -13.54
CA ASP A 61 17.35 16.31 -13.83
C ASP A 61 17.13 16.95 -15.21
N ASP A 62 17.88 18.02 -15.52
CA ASP A 62 17.85 18.67 -16.84
C ASP A 62 18.19 17.71 -17.99
N LEU A 63 19.19 16.84 -17.77
CA LEU A 63 19.60 15.85 -18.78
C LEU A 63 18.56 14.75 -18.95
N LEU A 64 17.97 14.28 -17.86
CA LEU A 64 16.90 13.30 -17.88
C LEU A 64 15.66 13.83 -18.61
N GLN A 65 15.29 15.08 -18.36
CA GLN A 65 14.15 15.69 -19.03
C GLN A 65 14.36 15.76 -20.54
N ARG A 66 15.53 16.21 -21.01
CA ARG A 66 15.88 16.20 -22.44
C ARG A 66 15.89 14.79 -23.03
N ALA A 67 16.33 13.79 -22.27
CA ALA A 67 16.30 12.41 -22.71
C ALA A 67 14.86 11.90 -22.90
N THR A 68 13.95 12.21 -21.96
CA THR A 68 12.53 11.84 -22.08
C THR A 68 11.84 12.52 -23.27
N GLU A 69 12.16 13.79 -23.54
CA GLU A 69 11.63 14.52 -24.71
C GLU A 69 12.11 13.91 -26.02
N ARG A 70 13.38 13.49 -26.07
CA ARG A 70 13.99 12.88 -27.25
C ARG A 70 13.42 11.50 -27.54
N GLU A 71 13.29 10.65 -26.52
CA GLU A 71 12.83 9.26 -26.65
C GLU A 71 11.31 9.15 -26.68
N GLY A 72 10.58 10.19 -26.24
CA GLY A 72 9.12 10.21 -26.24
C GLY A 72 8.48 9.28 -25.20
N VAL A 73 9.22 8.93 -24.14
CA VAL A 73 8.77 8.01 -23.08
C VAL A 73 8.78 8.69 -21.70
N PRO A 74 7.92 8.27 -20.77
CA PRO A 74 7.95 8.79 -19.40
C PRO A 74 9.29 8.53 -18.70
N LEU A 75 9.70 9.46 -17.83
CA LEU A 75 10.94 9.38 -17.05
C LEU A 75 11.10 8.04 -16.32
N THR A 76 10.04 7.56 -15.69
CA THR A 76 10.04 6.29 -14.96
C THR A 76 10.31 5.09 -15.86
N ALA A 77 9.77 5.10 -17.09
CA ALA A 77 10.01 4.03 -18.06
C ALA A 77 11.47 4.05 -18.55
N LEU A 78 12.00 5.25 -18.82
CA LEU A 78 13.39 5.44 -19.26
C LEU A 78 14.39 4.97 -18.19
N ILE A 79 14.22 5.41 -16.94
CA ILE A 79 15.09 5.02 -15.82
C ILE A 79 15.02 3.50 -15.61
N ASN A 80 13.82 2.91 -15.62
CA ASN A 80 13.69 1.45 -15.45
C ASN A 80 14.43 0.68 -16.55
N ALA A 81 14.34 1.12 -17.81
CA ALA A 81 15.05 0.49 -18.90
C ALA A 81 16.57 0.56 -18.71
N TRP A 82 17.12 1.73 -18.36
CA TRP A 82 18.56 1.89 -18.11
C TRP A 82 19.05 1.08 -16.92
N VAL A 83 18.29 1.03 -15.82
CA VAL A 83 18.63 0.21 -14.65
C VAL A 83 18.66 -1.28 -15.04
N GLN A 84 17.68 -1.75 -15.81
CA GLN A 84 17.66 -3.14 -16.29
C GLN A 84 18.87 -3.46 -17.19
N GLU A 85 19.19 -2.58 -18.13
CA GLU A 85 20.36 -2.73 -19.00
C GLU A 85 21.66 -2.82 -18.18
N LYS A 86 21.85 -1.92 -17.20
CA LYS A 86 23.04 -1.93 -16.34
C LYS A 86 23.13 -3.13 -15.42
N LEU A 87 22.00 -3.62 -14.90
CA LEU A 87 21.97 -4.85 -14.12
C LEU A 87 22.30 -6.08 -14.97
N GLN A 88 21.88 -6.12 -16.23
CA GLN A 88 22.26 -7.20 -17.16
C GLN A 88 23.76 -7.18 -17.47
N GLU A 89 24.34 -6.00 -17.71
CA GLU A 89 25.79 -5.85 -17.89
C GLU A 89 26.56 -6.37 -16.66
N TYR A 90 26.13 -5.98 -15.45
CA TYR A 90 26.78 -6.40 -14.20
C TYR A 90 26.61 -7.89 -13.89
N ALA A 91 25.47 -8.49 -14.24
CA ALA A 91 25.23 -9.92 -14.05
C ALA A 91 26.00 -10.78 -15.07
N ALA A 92 26.40 -10.20 -16.21
CA ALA A 92 27.18 -10.88 -17.24
C ALA A 92 28.71 -10.80 -17.01
N SER A 93 29.17 -10.01 -16.02
CA SER A 93 30.58 -9.90 -15.61
C SER A 93 30.90 -10.77 -14.40
#